data_AF-A0A6J4SF13-F1
#
_entry.id   AF-A0A6J4SF13-F1
#
_cell.length_a   1.000
_cell.length_b   1.000
_cell.length_c   1.000
_cell.angle_alpha   90.00
_cell.angle_beta   90.00
_cell.angle_gamma   90.00
#
_symmetry.space_group_name_H-M   'P 1'
#
loop_
_entity.id
_entity.type
_entity.pdbx_description
1 polymer ?
#
loop_
_entity_poly.entity_id
_entity_poly.type
_entity_poly.pdbx_seq_one_letter_code
_entity_poly.pdbx_strand_id
1 'polypeptide(L)'
;MTAYAVVDPATGQTLKTYPTISDEDLKDAIGRAHEGHRTWNASTSIEDRAALIRRVAELHTERRDELANIIVREMGKPIEQALGEVDFCVAI
;
A
#
# COMPACT_ATOMS: atom_id res chain seq x y z
N MET A 1 1.27 -9.20 23.10
CA MET A 1 1.26 -7.95 22.31
C MET A 1 1.84 -8.30 20.96
N THR A 2 1.03 -8.34 19.91
CA THR A 2 1.47 -8.74 18.56
C THR A 2 2.14 -7.55 17.90
N ALA A 3 3.40 -7.70 17.48
CA ALA A 3 4.11 -6.67 16.72
C ALA A 3 3.88 -6.89 15.23
N TYR A 4 3.64 -5.83 14.47
CA TYR A 4 3.67 -5.91 13.02
C TYR A 4 5.11 -6.13 12.57
N ALA A 5 5.37 -7.20 11.84
CA ALA A 5 6.72 -7.58 11.46
C ALA A 5 6.76 -8.08 10.02
N VAL A 6 7.85 -7.73 9.33
CA VAL A 6 8.24 -8.37 8.08
C VAL A 6 9.16 -9.53 8.45
N VAL A 7 8.70 -10.75 8.19
CA VAL A 7 9.47 -11.97 8.40
C VAL A 7 9.67 -12.60 7.04
N ASP A 8 10.92 -12.85 6.65
CA ASP A 8 11.22 -13.58 5.43
C ASP A 8 10.77 -15.04 5.62
N PRO A 9 9.79 -15.52 4.85
CA PRO A 9 9.26 -16.87 5.03
C PRO A 9 10.22 -17.97 4.56
N ALA A 10 11.22 -17.65 3.72
CA ALA A 10 12.20 -18.63 3.26
C ALA A 10 13.25 -18.95 4.34
N THR A 11 13.53 -17.99 5.23
CA THR A 11 14.59 -18.09 6.24
C THR A 11 14.07 -18.06 7.68
N GLY A 12 12.84 -17.57 7.90
CA GLY A 12 12.28 -17.27 9.20
C GLY A 12 12.86 -16.01 9.86
N GLN A 13 13.69 -15.25 9.15
CA GLN A 13 14.34 -14.06 9.70
C GLN A 13 13.37 -12.87 9.77
N THR A 14 13.25 -12.26 10.95
CA THR A 14 12.60 -10.94 11.08
C THR A 14 13.48 -9.86 10.47
N LEU A 15 13.03 -9.27 9.37
CA LEU A 15 13.74 -8.20 8.66
C LEU A 15 13.43 -6.83 9.26
N LYS A 16 12.20 -6.62 9.73
CA LYS A 16 11.76 -5.34 10.28
C LYS A 16 10.56 -5.51 11.20
N THR A 17 10.47 -4.67 12.23
CA THR A 17 9.29 -4.56 13.09
C THR A 17 8.74 -3.14 13.04
N TYR A 18 7.45 -3.00 13.28
CA TYR A 18 6.73 -1.74 13.31
C TYR A 18 5.91 -1.66 14.60
N PRO A 19 5.89 -0.50 15.28
CA PRO A 19 5.07 -0.31 16.45
C PRO A 19 3.58 -0.34 16.05
N THR A 20 2.75 -0.87 16.94
CA THR A 20 1.31 -0.65 16.85
C THR A 20 1.03 0.83 17.05
N ILE A 21 0.14 1.39 16.23
CA ILE A 21 -0.31 2.77 16.34
C ILE A 21 -0.88 3.05 17.75
N SER A 22 -0.60 4.23 18.31
CA SER A 22 -1.15 4.64 19.61
C SER A 22 -2.61 5.08 19.48
N ASP A 23 -3.35 5.11 20.60
CA ASP A 23 -4.73 5.62 20.62
C ASP A 23 -4.82 7.09 20.20
N GLU A 24 -3.79 7.89 20.52
CA GLU A 24 -3.71 9.30 20.15
C GLU A 24 -3.45 9.45 18.64
N ASP A 25 -2.43 8.78 18.12
CA ASP A 25 -2.12 8.79 16.68
C ASP A 25 -3.27 8.25 15.84
N LEU A 26 -4.01 7.26 16.35
CA LEU A 26 -5.19 6.70 15.71
C LEU A 26 -6.33 7.74 15.63
N LYS A 27 -6.61 8.44 16.73
CA LYS A 27 -7.62 9.52 16.74
C LYS A 27 -7.24 10.62 15.75
N ASP A 28 -5.97 10.99 15.71
CA ASP A 28 -5.47 12.00 14.78
C ASP A 28 -5.56 11.53 13.32
N ALA A 29 -5.24 10.27 13.03
CA ALA A 29 -5.38 9.70 11.69
C ALA A 29 -6.84 9.71 11.21
N ILE A 30 -7.79 9.37 12.10
CA ILE A 30 -9.23 9.44 11.81
C ILE A 30 -9.66 10.88 11.55
N GLY A 31 -9.21 11.84 12.37
CA GLY A 31 -9.48 13.26 12.18
C GLY A 31 -8.99 13.78 10.82
N ARG A 32 -7.75 13.45 10.43
CA ARG A 32 -7.20 13.80 9.11
C ARG A 32 -7.98 13.16 7.96
N ALA A 33 -8.37 11.91 8.10
CA ALA A 33 -9.19 11.23 7.09
C ALA A 33 -10.57 11.89 6.94
N HIS A 34 -11.20 12.31 8.04
CA HIS A 34 -12.48 13.00 8.03
C HIS A 34 -12.41 14.36 7.32
N GLU A 35 -11.44 15.20 7.70
CA GLU A 35 -11.24 16.51 7.08
C GLU A 35 -10.79 16.40 5.61
N GLY A 36 -9.94 15.41 5.32
CA GLY A 36 -9.54 15.03 3.97
C GLY A 36 -10.74 14.69 3.10
N HIS A 37 -11.64 13.82 3.57
CA HIS A 37 -12.87 13.47 2.84
C HIS A 37 -13.75 14.70 2.57
N ARG A 38 -14.00 15.54 3.58
CA ARG A 38 -14.83 16.74 3.43
C ARG A 38 -14.28 17.69 2.37
N THR A 39 -12.98 17.97 2.45
CA THR A 39 -12.31 18.88 1.53
C THR A 39 -12.25 18.27 0.13
N TRP A 40 -11.79 17.02 0.02
CA TRP A 40 -11.63 16.31 -1.25
C TRP A 40 -12.94 16.15 -2.00
N ASN A 41 -14.04 15.83 -1.31
CA ASN A 41 -15.35 15.71 -1.94
C ASN A 41 -15.77 17.05 -2.56
N ALA A 42 -15.64 18.15 -1.81
CA ALA A 42 -16.05 19.48 -2.25
C ALA A 42 -15.16 20.09 -3.35
N SER A 43 -13.87 19.74 -3.40
CA SER A 43 -12.89 20.43 -4.24
C SER A 43 -12.44 19.68 -5.49
N THR A 44 -12.89 18.45 -5.72
CA THR A 44 -12.44 17.64 -6.86
C THR A 44 -13.59 17.14 -7.73
N SER A 45 -13.37 17.13 -9.04
CA SER A 45 -14.30 16.54 -10.00
C SER A 45 -14.14 15.02 -10.08
N ILE A 46 -14.98 14.35 -10.87
CA ILE A 46 -14.79 12.92 -11.15
C ILE A 46 -13.53 12.73 -12.00
N GLU A 47 -13.28 13.67 -12.91
CA GLU A 47 -12.15 13.70 -13.83
C GLU A 47 -10.81 13.80 -13.06
N ASP A 48 -10.74 14.67 -12.06
CA ASP A 48 -9.55 14.81 -11.20
C ASP A 48 -9.24 13.51 -10.44
N ARG A 49 -10.29 12.87 -9.89
CA ARG A 49 -10.16 11.60 -9.17
C ARG A 49 -9.72 10.48 -10.10
N ALA A 50 -10.29 10.40 -11.30
CA ALA A 50 -9.89 9.43 -12.31
C ALA A 50 -8.44 9.65 -12.77
N ALA A 51 -7.99 10.90 -12.93
CA ALA A 51 -6.61 11.21 -13.27
C ALA A 51 -5.63 10.71 -12.20
N LEU A 52 -5.96 10.86 -10.91
CA LEU A 52 -5.14 10.32 -9.83
C LEU A 52 -5.08 8.79 -9.81
N ILE A 53 -6.21 8.12 -10.04
CA ILE A 53 -6.23 6.65 -10.11
C ILE A 53 -5.36 6.16 -11.28
N ARG A 54 -5.43 6.81 -12.45
CA ARG A 54 -4.53 6.50 -13.58
C ARG A 54 -3.07 6.73 -13.20
N ARG A 55 -2.75 7.82 -12.50
CA ARG A 55 -1.39 8.06 -12.02
C ARG A 55 -0.91 6.97 -11.05
N VAL A 56 -1.80 6.43 -10.22
CA VAL A 56 -1.46 5.28 -9.35
C VAL A 56 -1.12 4.05 -10.19
N ALA A 57 -1.88 3.74 -11.25
CA ALA A 57 -1.58 2.63 -12.16
C ALA A 57 -0.24 2.82 -12.90
N GLU A 58 0.05 4.04 -13.37
CA GLU A 58 1.34 4.40 -13.95
C GLU A 58 2.49 4.15 -12.96
N LEU A 59 2.35 4.60 -11.71
CA LEU A 59 3.35 4.39 -10.67
C LEU A 59 3.56 2.90 -10.32
N HIS A 60 2.49 2.09 -10.34
CA HIS A 60 2.62 0.64 -10.15
C HIS A 60 3.36 -0.01 -11.32
N THR A 61 3.13 0.47 -12.55
CA THR A 61 3.87 0.02 -13.74
C THR A 61 5.34 0.40 -13.64
N GLU A 62 5.64 1.67 -13.31
CA GLU A 62 6.99 2.20 -13.14
C GLU A 62 7.78 1.43 -12.06
N ARG A 63 7.10 0.94 -11.02
CA ARG A 63 7.71 0.28 -9.85
C ARG A 63 7.40 -1.22 -9.77
N ARG A 64 7.01 -1.82 -10.90
CA ARG A 64 6.48 -3.18 -10.96
C ARG A 64 7.37 -4.21 -10.25
N ASP A 65 8.66 -4.21 -10.59
CA ASP A 65 9.61 -5.17 -10.05
C ASP A 65 9.91 -4.89 -8.56
N GLU A 66 9.93 -3.62 -8.14
CA GLU A 66 10.12 -3.25 -6.73
C GLU A 66 8.96 -3.77 -5.89
N LEU A 67 7.73 -3.53 -6.32
CA LEU A 67 6.51 -3.97 -5.63
C LEU A 67 6.40 -5.50 -5.59
N ALA A 68 6.72 -6.18 -6.70
CA ALA A 68 6.73 -7.64 -6.72
C ALA A 68 7.76 -8.23 -5.76
N ASN A 69 8.98 -7.66 -5.71
CA ASN A 69 10.01 -8.09 -4.76
C ASN A 69 9.60 -7.87 -3.31
N ILE A 70 8.80 -6.84 -3.00
CA ILE A 70 8.20 -6.66 -1.67
C ILE A 70 7.25 -7.82 -1.38
N ILE A 71 6.31 -8.14 -2.28
CA ILE A 71 5.37 -9.27 -2.09
C ILE A 71 6.13 -10.58 -1.86
N VAL A 72 7.17 -10.87 -2.66
CA VAL A 72 8.01 -12.08 -2.50
C VAL A 72 8.70 -12.08 -1.13
N ARG A 73 9.37 -10.98 -0.78
CA ARG A 73 10.16 -10.89 0.45
C ARG A 73 9.30 -11.05 1.70
N GLU A 74 8.11 -10.45 1.69
CA GLU A 74 7.29 -10.40 2.88
C GLU A 74 6.38 -11.64 3.00
N MET A 75 5.94 -12.21 1.87
CA MET A 75 4.89 -13.26 1.85
C MET A 75 5.34 -14.58 1.20
N GLY A 76 6.52 -14.63 0.57
CA GLY A 76 7.08 -15.84 -0.02
C GLY A 76 6.41 -16.27 -1.33
N LYS A 77 5.58 -15.40 -1.92
CA LYS A 77 4.90 -15.67 -3.18
C LYS A 77 5.94 -15.90 -4.29
N PRO A 78 5.74 -16.84 -5.23
CA PRO A 78 6.60 -16.95 -6.41
C PRO A 78 6.62 -15.64 -7.22
N ILE A 79 7.79 -15.23 -7.70
CA ILE A 79 7.98 -13.93 -8.35
C ILE A 79 7.02 -13.70 -9.53
N GLU A 80 6.75 -14.71 -10.35
CA GLU A 80 5.82 -14.60 -11.49
C GLU A 80 4.40 -14.26 -11.03
N GLN A 81 3.95 -14.82 -9.90
CA GLN A 81 2.62 -14.53 -9.36
C GLN A 81 2.57 -13.18 -8.63
N ALA A 82 3.70 -12.72 -8.06
CA ALA A 82 3.81 -11.38 -7.48
C ALA A 82 3.77 -10.31 -8.56
N LEU A 83 4.50 -10.53 -9.65
CA LEU A 83 4.47 -9.69 -10.84
C LEU A 83 3.05 -9.61 -11.44
N GLY A 84 2.36 -10.75 -11.57
CA GLY A 84 0.98 -10.79 -12.06
C GLY A 84 -0.03 -10.08 -11.12
N GLU A 85 0.22 -10.07 -9.82
CA GLU A 85 -0.61 -9.31 -8.87
C GLU A 85 -0.45 -7.80 -9.05
N VAL A 86 0.78 -7.33 -9.28
CA VAL A 86 1.03 -5.92 -9.59
C VAL A 86 0.38 -5.54 -10.93
N ASP A 87 0.50 -6.40 -11.95
CA ASP A 87 -0.14 -6.17 -13.25
C ASP A 87 -1.67 -6.10 -13.15
N PHE A 88 -2.26 -6.92 -12.28
CA PHE A 88 -3.70 -6.87 -12.02
C PHE A 88 -4.12 -5.53 -11.41
N CYS A 89 -3.33 -4.98 -10.48
CA CYS A 89 -3.58 -3.65 -9.90
C CYS A 89 -3.45 -2.51 -10.92
N VAL A 90 -2.60 -2.68 -11.95
CA VAL A 90 -2.42 -1.70 -13.03
C VAL A 90 -3.60 -1.67 -13.99
N ALA A 91 -4.35 -2.77 -14.15
CA ALA A 91 -5.40 -2.93 -15.15
C ALA A 91 -6.72 -2.15 -14.89
N ILE A 92 -6.69 -1.15 -14.00
CA ILE A 92 -7.84 -0.33 -13.57
C ILE A 92 -8.21 0.76 -14.59
#